data_AF-A0A095TJH6-F1
#
_entry.id   AF-A0A095TJH6-F1
#
_cell.length_a   1.000
_cell.length_b   1.000
_cell.length_c   1.000
_cell.angle_alpha   90.00
_cell.angle_beta   90.00
_cell.angle_gamma   90.00
#
_symmetry.space_group_name_H-M   'P 1'
#
loop_
_entity.id
_entity.type
_entity.pdbx_description
1 polymer ?
#
loop_
_entity_poly.entity_id
_entity_poly.type
_entity_poly.pdbx_seq_one_letter_code
_entity_poly.pdbx_strand_id
1 'polypeptide(L)'
;MNINMKNNLRILCIIGGVLSGFFLWFIYRPVEIIAVHGDGNYSYVLVKGFPITDRGKISWWLKNKDLIGKRYDIPKPAGYGSYNVTFWDFGDGYKEDKYDMLCFDDMPTKINCIDKTPLFTVKRFGYESEIFITYEGRYKLSDAGKIIKVRRE
;
A
#
# COMPACT_ATOMS: atom_id res chain seq x y z
N MET A 1 -21.89 -27.14 -34.92
CA MET A 1 -21.36 -25.77 -34.73
C MET A 1 -20.03 -25.70 -35.47
N ASN A 2 -20.02 -25.12 -36.68
CA ASN A 2 -18.82 -25.15 -37.54
C ASN A 2 -17.95 -23.94 -37.20
N ILE A 3 -16.96 -24.17 -36.34
CA ILE A 3 -16.12 -23.11 -35.79
C ILE A 3 -15.03 -22.79 -36.80
N ASN A 4 -15.04 -21.58 -37.38
CA ASN A 4 -13.98 -21.14 -38.28
C ASN A 4 -12.71 -20.83 -37.49
N MET A 5 -11.80 -21.81 -37.43
CA MET A 5 -10.56 -21.80 -36.65
C MET A 5 -9.73 -20.51 -36.82
N LYS A 6 -9.75 -19.89 -38.00
CA LYS A 6 -9.00 -18.65 -38.29
C LYS A 6 -9.64 -17.41 -37.62
N ASN A 7 -10.97 -17.34 -37.56
CA ASN A 7 -11.68 -16.26 -36.87
C ASN A 7 -11.58 -16.42 -35.35
N ASN A 8 -11.61 -17.65 -34.86
CA ASN A 8 -11.43 -17.94 -33.43
C ASN A 8 -10.03 -17.59 -32.93
N LEU A 9 -8.99 -17.88 -33.72
CA LEU A 9 -7.63 -17.50 -33.38
C LEU A 9 -7.47 -15.97 -33.29
N ARG A 10 -8.08 -15.22 -34.21
CA ARG A 10 -8.09 -13.74 -34.16
C ARG A 10 -8.78 -13.21 -32.91
N ILE A 11 -9.93 -13.77 -32.55
CA ILE A 11 -10.67 -13.38 -31.33
C ILE A 11 -9.83 -13.67 -30.08
N LEU A 12 -9.17 -14.82 -30.02
CA LEU A 12 -8.30 -15.19 -28.90
C LEU A 12 -7.12 -14.21 -28.75
N CYS A 13 -6.48 -13.82 -29.85
CA CYS A 13 -5.40 -12.83 -29.84
C CYS A 13 -5.87 -11.46 -29.35
N ILE A 14 -7.07 -11.02 -29.77
CA ILE A 14 -7.64 -9.73 -29.32
C ILE A 14 -7.91 -9.78 -27.81
N ILE A 15 -8.56 -10.84 -27.32
CA ILE A 15 -8.83 -11.01 -25.88
C ILE A 15 -7.53 -11.03 -25.09
N GLY A 16 -6.53 -11.79 -25.55
CA GLY A 16 -5.21 -11.85 -24.93
C GLY A 16 -4.52 -10.47 -24.88
N GLY A 17 -4.61 -9.70 -25.97
CA GLY A 17 -4.07 -8.35 -26.04
C GLY A 17 -4.75 -7.39 -25.07
N VAL A 18 -6.09 -7.40 -25.00
CA VAL A 18 -6.87 -6.57 -24.07
C VAL A 18 -6.54 -6.91 -22.61
N LEU A 19 -6.50 -8.20 -22.26
CA LEU A 19 -6.14 -8.64 -20.91
C LEU A 19 -4.71 -8.20 -20.56
N SER A 20 -3.75 -8.41 -21.47
CA SER A 20 -2.36 -8.01 -21.25
C SER A 20 -2.22 -6.50 -21.05
N GLY A 21 -2.91 -5.70 -21.86
CA GLY A 21 -2.95 -4.25 -21.72
C GLY A 21 -3.53 -3.81 -20.39
N PHE A 22 -4.62 -4.45 -19.95
CA PHE A 22 -5.23 -4.19 -18.63
C PHE A 22 -4.28 -4.55 -17.48
N PHE A 23 -3.63 -5.71 -17.55
CA PHE A 23 -2.63 -6.12 -16.56
C PHE A 23 -1.45 -5.15 -16.49
N LEU A 24 -0.92 -4.71 -17.63
CA LEU A 24 0.18 -3.75 -17.68
C LEU A 24 -0.24 -2.39 -17.09
N TRP A 25 -1.40 -1.87 -17.50
CA TRP A 25 -1.94 -0.63 -16.93
C TRP A 25 -2.08 -0.72 -15.42
N PHE A 26 -2.58 -1.85 -14.91
CA PHE A 26 -2.75 -2.06 -13.49
C PHE A 26 -1.41 -2.12 -12.72
N ILE A 27 -0.37 -2.73 -13.31
CA ILE A 27 0.97 -2.81 -12.71
C ILE A 27 1.67 -1.44 -12.70
N TYR A 28 1.47 -0.63 -13.75
CA TYR A 28 2.16 0.65 -13.93
C TYR A 28 1.39 1.86 -13.40
N ARG A 29 0.15 1.69 -12.91
CA ARG A 29 -0.60 2.80 -12.33
C ARG A 29 0.18 3.43 -11.16
N PRO A 30 0.31 4.76 -11.11
CA PRO A 30 0.98 5.41 -10.00
C PRO A 30 0.18 5.25 -8.71
N VAL A 31 0.88 5.22 -7.59
CA VAL A 31 0.25 5.33 -6.27
C VAL A 31 -0.05 6.79 -6.01
N GLU A 32 -1.30 7.08 -5.71
CA GLU A 32 -1.76 8.39 -5.30
C GLU A 32 -1.85 8.44 -3.77
N ILE A 33 -1.21 9.42 -3.14
CA ILE A 33 -1.35 9.68 -1.70
C ILE A 33 -2.39 10.78 -1.55
N ILE A 34 -3.52 10.45 -0.93
CA ILE A 34 -4.68 11.34 -0.77
C ILE A 34 -4.48 12.23 0.47
N ALA A 35 -4.10 11.61 1.59
CA ALA A 35 -3.89 12.30 2.85
C ALA A 35 -2.90 11.54 3.73
N VAL A 36 -2.31 12.26 4.69
CA VAL A 36 -1.46 11.69 5.74
C VAL A 36 -1.97 12.22 7.07
N HIS A 37 -2.43 11.31 7.93
CA HIS A 37 -2.78 11.60 9.32
C HIS A 37 -1.69 11.06 10.24
N GLY A 38 -1.59 11.60 11.45
CA GLY A 38 -0.57 11.18 12.40
C GLY A 38 -1.05 11.23 13.84
N ASP A 39 -0.61 10.25 14.62
CA ASP A 39 -0.77 10.19 16.07
C ASP A 39 0.56 9.76 16.69
N GLY A 40 1.27 10.72 17.32
CA GLY A 40 2.62 10.50 17.84
C GLY A 40 3.59 9.95 16.78
N ASN A 41 4.04 8.71 16.97
CA ASN A 41 4.94 8.01 16.04
C ASN A 41 4.22 7.06 15.06
N TYR A 42 2.90 7.18 14.96
CA TYR A 42 2.06 6.49 13.98
C TYR A 42 1.70 7.45 12.86
N SER A 43 1.81 6.98 11.62
CA SER A 43 1.40 7.69 10.41
C SER A 43 0.43 6.82 9.62
N TYR A 44 -0.71 7.41 9.25
CA TYR A 44 -1.78 6.78 8.50
C TYR A 44 -1.83 7.42 7.11
N VAL A 45 -1.35 6.70 6.10
CA VAL A 45 -1.23 7.21 4.74
C VAL A 45 -2.38 6.67 3.90
N LEU A 46 -3.27 7.55 3.47
CA LEU A 46 -4.42 7.18 2.64
C LEU A 46 -4.00 7.16 1.19
N VAL A 47 -4.21 6.04 0.52
CA VAL A 47 -3.72 5.84 -0.85
C VAL A 47 -4.78 5.29 -1.80
N LYS A 48 -4.62 5.60 -3.08
CA LYS A 48 -5.25 4.87 -4.20
C LYS A 48 -4.19 4.27 -5.09
N GLY A 49 -4.56 3.20 -5.78
CA GLY A 49 -3.68 2.60 -6.78
C GLY A 49 -2.51 1.79 -6.21
N PHE A 50 -2.53 1.42 -4.93
CA PHE A 50 -1.40 0.75 -4.26
C PHE A 50 -1.02 -0.59 -4.93
N PRO A 51 0.27 -1.01 -4.88
CA PRO A 51 0.69 -2.29 -5.43
C PRO A 51 -0.02 -3.46 -4.74
N ILE A 52 -0.39 -4.49 -5.51
CA ILE A 52 -1.05 -5.69 -4.97
C ILE A 52 -0.05 -6.60 -4.27
N THR A 53 1.09 -6.88 -4.91
CA THR A 53 2.03 -7.89 -4.41
C THR A 53 2.86 -7.35 -3.26
N ASP A 54 3.18 -8.20 -2.28
CA ASP A 54 4.02 -7.81 -1.14
C ASP A 54 5.35 -7.20 -1.56
N ARG A 55 6.02 -7.82 -2.54
CA ARG A 55 7.26 -7.27 -3.11
C ARG A 55 7.02 -5.92 -3.78
N GLY A 56 5.91 -5.74 -4.49
CA GLY A 56 5.54 -4.46 -5.09
C GLY A 56 5.36 -3.37 -4.03
N LYS A 57 4.67 -3.67 -2.93
CA LYS A 57 4.45 -2.73 -1.81
C LYS A 57 5.77 -2.30 -1.17
N ILE A 58 6.63 -3.28 -0.86
CA ILE A 58 7.94 -3.03 -0.25
C ILE A 58 8.85 -2.24 -1.20
N SER A 59 8.97 -2.66 -2.46
CA SER A 59 9.78 -1.94 -3.46
C SER A 59 9.29 -0.52 -3.69
N TRP A 60 7.96 -0.30 -3.70
CA TRP A 60 7.41 1.04 -3.80
C TRP A 60 7.79 1.90 -2.60
N TRP A 61 7.68 1.39 -1.37
CA TRP A 61 8.12 2.12 -0.19
C TRP A 61 9.60 2.49 -0.26
N LEU A 62 10.47 1.51 -0.53
CA LEU A 62 11.92 1.74 -0.60
C LEU A 62 12.31 2.79 -1.64
N LYS A 63 11.59 2.85 -2.77
CA LYS A 63 11.81 3.85 -3.82
C LYS A 63 11.31 5.25 -3.44
N ASN A 64 10.24 5.35 -2.66
CA ASN A 64 9.51 6.61 -2.45
C ASN A 64 9.69 7.21 -1.04
N LYS A 65 10.20 6.46 -0.06
CA LYS A 65 10.26 6.88 1.35
C LYS A 65 10.96 8.23 1.57
N ASP A 66 12.02 8.53 0.82
CA ASP A 66 12.75 9.81 0.96
C ASP A 66 11.91 11.00 0.45
N LEU A 67 11.16 10.81 -0.64
CA LEU A 67 10.26 11.83 -1.19
C LEU A 67 9.04 12.03 -0.28
N ILE A 68 8.50 10.93 0.26
CA ILE A 68 7.41 10.95 1.22
C ILE A 68 7.84 11.70 2.48
N GLY A 69 9.04 11.42 3.01
CA GLY A 69 9.59 12.12 4.17
C GLY A 69 9.75 13.62 3.92
N LYS A 70 10.26 14.01 2.75
CA LYS A 70 10.37 15.44 2.39
C LYS A 70 9.03 16.15 2.26
N ARG A 71 7.99 15.47 1.77
CA ARG A 71 6.69 16.09 1.47
C ARG A 71 5.73 16.10 2.65
N TYR A 72 5.70 15.01 3.41
CA TYR A 72 4.71 14.76 4.45
C TYR A 72 5.30 14.65 5.85
N ASP A 73 6.63 14.76 5.99
CA ASP A 73 7.32 14.66 7.29
C ASP A 73 7.05 13.31 7.99
N ILE A 74 7.07 12.21 7.22
CA ILE A 74 6.93 10.83 7.75
C ILE A 74 8.05 9.90 7.23
N PRO A 75 8.48 8.89 8.01
CA PRO A 75 8.00 8.54 9.34
C PRO A 75 8.36 9.60 10.39
N LYS A 76 7.62 9.60 11.50
CA LYS A 76 7.92 10.39 12.71
C LYS A 76 8.43 9.47 13.82
N PRO A 77 9.73 9.15 13.88
CA PRO A 77 10.27 8.33 14.95
C PRO A 77 10.01 8.97 16.32
N ALA A 78 9.61 8.15 17.31
CA ALA A 78 9.67 8.56 18.71
C ALA A 78 11.13 8.81 19.12
N GLY A 79 11.36 9.43 20.29
CA GLY A 79 12.71 9.69 20.80
C GLY A 79 13.58 8.43 20.99
N TYR A 80 12.95 7.26 21.11
CA TYR A 80 13.62 5.96 21.16
C TYR A 80 13.75 5.27 19.79
N GLY A 81 13.41 5.96 18.69
CA GLY A 81 13.63 5.52 17.30
C GLY A 81 12.47 4.79 16.61
N SER A 82 11.48 4.29 17.36
CA SER A 82 10.37 3.52 16.78
C SER A 82 9.38 4.37 16.01
N TYR A 83 8.81 3.84 14.92
CA TYR A 83 7.67 4.40 14.22
C TYR A 83 6.81 3.32 13.55
N ASN A 84 5.60 3.70 13.17
CA ASN A 84 4.71 2.91 12.33
C ASN A 84 4.16 3.78 11.19
N VAL A 85 4.33 3.36 9.95
CA VAL A 85 3.66 3.96 8.79
C VAL A 85 2.73 2.91 8.21
N THR A 86 1.42 3.10 8.32
CA THR A 86 0.42 2.21 7.74
C THR A 86 -0.26 2.88 6.56
N PHE A 87 -0.27 2.19 5.42
CA PHE A 87 -0.98 2.58 4.22
C PHE A 87 -2.36 1.95 4.23
N TRP A 88 -3.38 2.77 4.03
CA TRP A 88 -4.79 2.39 4.05
C TRP A 88 -5.41 2.65 2.69
N ASP A 89 -6.28 1.75 2.24
CA ASP A 89 -7.07 2.00 1.05
C ASP A 89 -8.05 3.14 1.32
N PHE A 90 -7.99 4.21 0.53
CA PHE A 90 -8.93 5.32 0.68
C PHE A 90 -10.35 4.95 0.22
N GLY A 91 -10.50 3.97 -0.68
CA GLY A 91 -11.79 3.48 -1.15
C GLY A 91 -12.72 4.60 -1.65
N ASP A 92 -13.92 4.64 -1.08
CA ASP A 92 -14.98 5.63 -1.39
C ASP A 92 -14.74 7.01 -0.76
N GLY A 93 -13.66 7.16 0.03
CA GLY A 93 -13.31 8.39 0.74
C GLY A 93 -13.89 8.47 2.15
N TYR A 94 -13.84 9.69 2.71
CA TYR A 94 -14.27 9.92 4.09
C TYR A 94 -15.78 9.74 4.25
N LYS A 95 -16.17 9.19 5.40
CA LYS A 95 -17.54 8.85 5.80
C LYS A 95 -17.75 9.30 7.24
N GLU A 96 -19.02 9.40 7.64
CA GLU A 96 -19.37 9.57 9.05
C GLU A 96 -19.02 8.32 9.86
N ASP A 97 -18.68 8.53 11.14
CA ASP A 97 -18.35 7.47 12.09
C ASP A 97 -19.43 6.37 12.15
N LYS A 98 -18.96 5.12 12.04
CA LYS A 98 -19.72 3.89 12.22
C LYS A 98 -18.84 2.83 12.86
N TYR A 99 -19.46 1.75 13.30
CA TYR A 99 -18.77 0.63 13.93
C TYR A 99 -17.60 0.09 13.05
N ASP A 100 -16.42 -0.03 13.68
CA ASP A 100 -15.17 -0.55 13.11
C ASP A 100 -14.55 0.24 11.94
N MET A 101 -14.76 1.56 11.91
CA MET A 101 -14.07 2.46 10.98
C MET A 101 -12.72 2.94 11.54
N LEU A 102 -11.85 3.42 10.64
CA LEU A 102 -10.64 4.15 11.03
C LEU A 102 -10.93 5.65 10.94
N CYS A 103 -10.97 6.33 12.09
CA CYS A 103 -11.23 7.76 12.20
C CYS A 103 -9.97 8.54 12.55
N PHE A 104 -9.93 9.80 12.16
CA PHE A 104 -8.78 10.68 12.34
C PHE A 104 -9.13 11.90 13.20
N ASP A 105 -8.48 12.00 14.37
CA ASP A 105 -8.76 13.02 15.39
C ASP A 105 -8.27 14.42 15.00
N ASP A 106 -7.33 14.52 14.06
CA ASP A 106 -6.84 15.79 13.52
C ASP A 106 -7.88 16.49 12.61
N MET A 107 -8.96 15.80 12.25
CA MET A 107 -10.05 16.35 11.46
C MET A 107 -11.25 16.74 12.35
N PRO A 108 -11.63 18.03 12.44
CA PRO A 108 -12.71 18.49 13.32
C PRO A 108 -14.14 18.20 12.79
N THR A 109 -14.27 17.45 11.70
CA THR A 109 -15.55 17.14 11.05
C THR A 109 -16.06 15.76 11.46
N LYS A 110 -17.37 15.53 11.38
CA LYS A 110 -17.97 14.20 11.56
C LYS A 110 -17.65 13.24 10.40
N ILE A 111 -17.30 13.77 9.23
CA ILE A 111 -16.91 12.99 8.05
C ILE A 111 -15.37 12.84 8.05
N ASN A 112 -14.84 12.11 9.03
CA ASN A 112 -13.41 11.95 9.29
C ASN A 112 -12.97 10.48 9.36
N CYS A 113 -13.80 9.55 8.93
CA CYS A 113 -13.52 8.13 9.00
C CYS A 113 -13.42 7.48 7.62
N ILE A 114 -12.68 6.39 7.50
CA ILE A 114 -12.63 5.54 6.30
C ILE A 114 -12.87 4.07 6.66
N ASP A 115 -13.17 3.25 5.66
CA ASP A 115 -13.22 1.81 5.83
C ASP A 115 -11.85 1.27 6.23
N LYS A 116 -11.83 0.37 7.22
CA LYS A 116 -10.61 -0.11 7.87
C LYS A 116 -9.90 -1.20 7.06
N THR A 117 -9.34 -0.81 5.93
CA THR A 117 -8.65 -1.72 4.99
C THR A 117 -7.15 -1.43 4.94
N PRO A 118 -6.33 -2.01 5.84
CA PRO A 118 -4.89 -1.81 5.84
C PRO A 118 -4.23 -2.58 4.69
N LEU A 119 -3.41 -1.90 3.91
CA LEU A 119 -2.74 -2.46 2.74
C LEU A 119 -1.32 -2.92 3.04
N PHE A 120 -0.61 -2.14 3.86
CA PHE A 120 0.81 -2.30 4.11
C PHE A 120 1.24 -1.50 5.34
N THR A 121 2.09 -2.07 6.21
CA THR A 121 2.70 -1.33 7.32
C THR A 121 4.22 -1.45 7.26
N VAL A 122 4.90 -0.32 7.43
CA VAL A 122 6.32 -0.23 7.72
C VAL A 122 6.49 0.07 9.20
N LYS A 123 7.18 -0.80 9.91
CA LYS A 123 7.42 -0.66 11.34
C LYS A 123 8.91 -0.67 11.62
N ARG A 124 9.37 0.21 12.51
CA ARG A 124 10.70 0.14 13.10
C ARG A 124 10.59 0.02 14.62
N PHE A 125 11.31 -0.93 15.19
CA PHE A 125 11.47 -1.06 16.63
C PHE A 125 12.82 -0.45 17.01
N GLY A 126 12.79 0.61 17.79
CA GLY A 126 13.99 1.33 18.18
C GLY A 126 14.78 1.85 16.98
N TYR A 127 16.08 1.55 16.98
CA TYR A 127 17.01 1.85 15.89
C TYR A 127 17.31 0.62 15.02
N GLU A 128 16.48 -0.43 15.08
CA GLU A 128 16.62 -1.63 14.25
C GLU A 128 16.24 -1.38 12.78
N SER A 129 16.39 -2.41 11.95
CA SER A 129 15.92 -2.38 10.56
C SER A 129 14.38 -2.40 10.47
N GLU A 130 13.87 -1.83 9.38
CA GLU A 130 12.44 -1.82 9.08
C GLU A 130 11.90 -3.25 8.92
N ILE A 131 10.72 -3.49 9.49
CA ILE A 131 9.88 -4.65 9.26
C ILE A 131 8.71 -4.21 8.41
N PHE A 132 8.48 -4.95 7.33
CA PHE A 132 7.37 -4.73 6.42
C PHE A 132 6.28 -5.75 6.68
N ILE A 133 5.06 -5.30 6.90
CA ILE A 133 3.92 -6.15 7.27
C ILE A 133 2.86 -6.00 6.19
N THR A 134 2.43 -7.13 5.63
CA THR A 134 1.32 -7.24 4.69
C THR A 134 0.30 -8.23 5.25
N TYR A 135 -0.82 -8.41 4.55
CA TYR A 135 -1.79 -9.45 4.88
C TYR A 135 -1.17 -10.86 4.85
N GLU A 136 -0.30 -11.13 3.87
CA GLU A 136 0.31 -12.44 3.60
C GLU A 136 1.52 -12.77 4.48
N GLY A 137 2.10 -11.78 5.17
CA GLY A 137 3.21 -12.02 6.08
C GLY A 137 4.05 -10.81 6.46
N ARG A 138 5.21 -11.11 7.04
CA ARG A 138 6.20 -10.13 7.49
C ARG A 138 7.49 -10.31 6.72
N TYR A 139 8.18 -9.20 6.46
CA TYR A 139 9.40 -9.19 5.67
C TYR A 139 10.44 -8.26 6.30
N LYS A 140 11.71 -8.54 6.04
CA LYS A 140 12.85 -7.66 6.34
C LYS A 140 13.73 -7.54 5.10
N LEU A 141 14.51 -6.47 5.04
CA LEU A 141 15.65 -6.40 4.13
C LEU A 141 16.84 -7.11 4.76
N SER A 142 17.52 -7.97 4.00
CA SER A 142 18.82 -8.49 4.39
C SER A 142 19.92 -7.46 4.17
N ASP A 143 21.09 -7.70 4.74
CA ASP A 143 22.29 -6.88 4.53
C ASP A 143 22.68 -6.80 3.04
N ALA A 144 22.34 -7.84 2.26
CA ALA A 144 22.52 -7.88 0.81
C ALA A 144 21.40 -7.15 0.03
N GLY A 145 20.50 -6.43 0.69
CA GLY A 145 19.40 -5.68 0.08
C GLY A 145 18.25 -6.55 -0.46
N LYS A 146 18.18 -7.84 -0.10
CA LYS A 146 17.12 -8.75 -0.57
C LYS A 146 15.93 -8.73 0.39
N ILE A 147 14.72 -8.78 -0.15
CA ILE A 147 13.49 -8.90 0.63
C ILE A 147 13.32 -10.36 1.05
N ILE A 148 13.32 -10.63 2.36
CA ILE A 148 13.19 -11.96 2.95
C ILE A 148 11.93 -12.03 3.81
N LYS A 149 11.12 -13.08 3.62
CA LYS A 149 9.95 -13.37 4.47
C LYS A 149 10.42 -13.92 5.82
N VAL A 150 9.92 -13.35 6.91
CA VAL A 150 10.23 -13.80 8.27
C VAL A 150 9.03 -14.54 8.87
N ARG A 151 9.30 -15.62 9.61
CA ARG A 151 8.23 -16.31 10.37
C ARG A 151 7.85 -15.48 11.60
N ARG A 152 6.60 -15.61 12.03
CA ARG A 152 6.20 -15.17 13.38
C ARG A 152 6.94 -16.10 14.35
N GLU A 153 7.75 -15.52 15.22
CA GLU A 153 8.11 -16.19 16.48
C GLU A 153 6.86 -16.38 17.33
#